data_AF-L0JAM2-F1
#
_entry.id   AF-L0JAM2-F1
#
_cell.length_a   1.000
_cell.length_b   1.000
_cell.length_c   1.000
_cell.angle_alpha   90.00
_cell.angle_beta   90.00
_cell.angle_gamma   90.00
#
_symmetry.space_group_name_H-M   'P 1'
#
loop_
_entity.id
_entity.type
_entity.pdbx_description
1 polymer ?
#
loop_
_entity_poly.entity_id
_entity_poly.type
_entity_poly.pdbx_seq_one_letter_code
_entity_poly.pdbx_strand_id
1 'polypeptide(L)'
;MQCPICGSDTNVSDSTPRQAQTLRKRVCKAQGHRFQTEERRIGLRLTEDVHLRHSGDGQVQSVPFQPERLQDEVTQAVMGRLSEAEIADVVNGAISYLRFEVVPERAKFLEGEEYDKVIKSRLAQTGKPHQGPISAIYDHEVRSAVLRQLRIREHRLAHVLYAMYFEGRRNPMIGRQGWSKAEDVLEWLFSEDAYPDVRTDIPSRPQTSTYEWQPQEPSTHPEFVVKRGPELLITVTGGKPKRPPEPEGQYDIQWPATVRDRGVVGFLESRFRGSIRHAVLGRPNAKTLAPNVAWWVLHDLQGQRRVDSSQLANGVLDCLRRVDDVAYLRWVTKRKDFRAIREFRDEALGLISYPSPGLQFSARGPSHKHVTLIDTDAAGKGSLIPNSTQTTPAPLDADRTHTKTDDERT
;
A
#
# COMPACT_ATOMS: atom_id res chain seq x y z
N MET A 1 -42.94 -15.57 -17.99
CA MET A 1 -44.30 -15.31 -17.44
C MET A 1 -45.31 -15.53 -18.54
N GLN A 2 -46.42 -16.18 -18.22
CA GLN A 2 -47.52 -16.41 -19.15
C GLN A 2 -48.47 -15.20 -19.21
N CYS A 3 -49.21 -15.07 -20.31
CA CYS A 3 -50.21 -14.04 -20.50
C CYS A 3 -51.40 -14.29 -19.55
N PRO A 4 -51.80 -13.32 -18.70
CA PRO A 4 -52.89 -13.51 -17.76
C PRO A 4 -54.27 -13.68 -18.42
N ILE A 5 -54.40 -13.30 -19.69
CA ILE A 5 -55.67 -13.35 -20.44
C ILE A 5 -55.87 -14.72 -21.12
N CYS A 6 -54.81 -15.30 -21.70
CA CYS A 6 -54.92 -16.48 -22.57
C CYS A 6 -53.91 -17.59 -22.28
N GLY A 7 -53.09 -17.46 -21.24
CA GLY A 7 -52.11 -18.48 -20.81
C GLY A 7 -50.89 -18.67 -21.71
N SER A 8 -50.84 -18.05 -22.90
CA SER A 8 -49.71 -18.19 -23.84
C SER A 8 -48.43 -17.49 -23.37
N ASP A 9 -47.29 -17.88 -23.93
CA ASP A 9 -45.99 -17.24 -23.66
C ASP A 9 -45.94 -15.76 -24.05
N THR A 10 -45.08 -15.01 -23.37
CA THR A 10 -44.92 -13.56 -23.57
C THR A 10 -43.49 -13.15 -23.85
N ASN A 11 -43.34 -12.08 -24.64
CA ASN A 11 -42.07 -11.38 -24.86
C ASN A 11 -42.05 -10.06 -24.07
N VAL A 12 -40.87 -9.64 -23.64
CA VAL A 12 -40.65 -8.32 -23.04
C VAL A 12 -40.36 -7.33 -24.18
N SER A 13 -41.20 -6.30 -24.32
CA SER A 13 -41.02 -5.27 -25.35
C SER A 13 -40.25 -4.05 -24.83
N ASP A 14 -40.36 -3.75 -23.53
CA ASP A 14 -39.76 -2.59 -22.90
C ASP A 14 -39.53 -2.89 -21.41
N SER A 15 -38.49 -2.30 -20.82
CA SER A 15 -38.13 -2.48 -19.41
C SER A 15 -37.73 -1.14 -18.79
N THR A 16 -38.50 -0.72 -17.79
CA THR A 16 -38.24 0.50 -17.02
C THR A 16 -37.81 0.13 -15.61
N PRO A 17 -36.54 0.34 -15.23
CA PRO A 17 -36.09 0.09 -13.87
C PRO A 17 -36.76 1.08 -12.90
N ARG A 18 -37.20 0.58 -11.74
CA ARG A 18 -37.67 1.33 -10.57
C ARG A 18 -36.89 0.89 -9.33
N GLN A 19 -36.96 1.68 -8.25
CA GLN A 19 -36.17 1.54 -7.01
C GLN A 19 -35.96 0.09 -6.51
N ALA A 20 -37.02 -0.71 -6.40
CA ALA A 20 -36.95 -2.10 -5.91
C ALA A 20 -37.45 -3.15 -6.92
N GLN A 21 -37.89 -2.72 -8.10
CA GLN A 21 -38.59 -3.55 -9.07
C GLN A 21 -38.30 -3.08 -10.49
N THR A 22 -38.45 -3.95 -11.47
CA THR A 22 -38.43 -3.57 -12.88
C THR A 22 -39.84 -3.65 -13.41
N LEU A 23 -40.35 -2.54 -13.95
CA LEU A 23 -41.56 -2.56 -14.75
C LEU A 23 -41.23 -3.12 -16.12
N ARG A 24 -41.87 -4.23 -16.50
CA ARG A 24 -41.72 -4.81 -17.83
C ARG A 24 -43.02 -4.71 -18.60
N LYS A 25 -42.98 -4.05 -19.76
CA LYS A 25 -44.09 -4.13 -20.72
C LYS A 25 -43.94 -5.44 -21.50
N ARG A 26 -45.00 -6.23 -21.53
CA ARG A 26 -45.04 -7.55 -22.14
C ARG A 26 -46.09 -7.63 -23.23
N VAL A 27 -45.79 -8.43 -24.25
CA VAL A 27 -46.69 -8.73 -25.37
C VAL A 27 -46.87 -10.24 -25.47
N CYS A 28 -48.13 -10.69 -25.51
CA CYS A 28 -48.49 -12.09 -25.74
C CYS A 28 -48.06 -12.54 -27.14
N LYS A 29 -47.41 -13.71 -27.25
CA LYS A 29 -46.96 -14.27 -28.53
C LYS A 29 -48.11 -14.76 -29.42
N ALA A 30 -49.21 -15.23 -28.83
CA ALA A 30 -50.31 -15.83 -29.58
C ALA A 30 -51.35 -14.80 -30.05
N GLN A 31 -51.81 -13.94 -29.13
CA GLN A 31 -52.95 -13.05 -29.35
C GLN A 31 -52.59 -11.55 -29.26
N GLY A 32 -51.31 -11.21 -29.06
CA GLY A 32 -50.84 -9.81 -29.08
C GLY A 32 -51.26 -8.93 -27.89
N HIS A 33 -51.92 -9.49 -26.87
CA HIS A 33 -52.28 -8.78 -25.63
C HIS A 33 -51.09 -8.06 -25.00
N ARG A 34 -51.30 -6.81 -24.59
CA ARG A 34 -50.29 -5.97 -23.93
C ARG A 34 -50.63 -5.80 -22.47
N PHE A 35 -49.64 -5.98 -21.61
CA PHE A 35 -49.78 -5.79 -20.17
C PHE A 35 -48.43 -5.44 -19.55
N GLN A 36 -48.46 -4.96 -18.31
CA GLN A 36 -47.28 -4.59 -17.55
C GLN A 36 -47.12 -5.52 -16.34
N THR A 37 -45.90 -5.97 -16.07
CA THR A 37 -45.56 -6.72 -14.86
C THR A 37 -44.61 -5.92 -13.98
N GLU A 38 -44.84 -6.01 -12.67
CA GLU A 38 -43.94 -5.53 -11.63
C GLU A 38 -43.05 -6.70 -11.20
N GLU A 39 -41.80 -6.70 -11.66
CA GLU A 39 -40.87 -7.79 -11.42
C GLU A 39 -39.84 -7.39 -10.39
N ARG A 40 -39.88 -8.03 -9.22
CA ARG A 40 -38.81 -7.91 -8.24
C ARG A 40 -37.76 -8.98 -8.53
N ARG A 41 -36.55 -8.55 -8.83
CA ARG A 41 -35.42 -9.47 -8.93
C ARG A 41 -35.06 -9.93 -7.51
N ILE A 42 -35.07 -11.25 -7.28
CA ILE A 42 -34.73 -11.83 -5.98
C ILE A 42 -33.21 -11.85 -5.86
N GLY A 43 -32.68 -11.05 -4.93
CA GLY A 43 -31.26 -10.96 -4.63
C GLY A 43 -30.49 -9.96 -5.51
N LEU A 44 -29.45 -9.39 -4.91
CA LEU A 44 -28.44 -8.54 -5.58
C LEU A 44 -27.24 -9.42 -5.95
N ARG A 45 -26.75 -9.31 -7.18
CA ARG A 45 -25.46 -9.91 -7.55
C ARG A 45 -24.35 -8.97 -7.13
N LEU A 46 -23.45 -9.46 -6.30
CA LEU A 46 -22.31 -8.68 -5.83
C LEU A 46 -21.52 -8.03 -6.99
N THR A 47 -21.25 -8.77 -8.07
CA THR A 47 -20.41 -8.32 -9.19
C THR A 47 -21.12 -7.48 -10.24
N GLU A 48 -22.44 -7.32 -10.17
CA GLU A 48 -23.22 -6.60 -11.18
C GLU A 48 -24.11 -5.50 -10.60
N ASP A 49 -24.53 -5.63 -9.35
CA ASP A 49 -25.57 -4.76 -8.76
C ASP A 49 -25.06 -4.05 -7.49
N VAL A 50 -23.92 -4.46 -6.93
CA VAL A 50 -23.37 -3.91 -5.68
C VAL A 50 -22.10 -3.11 -5.95
N HIS A 51 -22.08 -1.88 -5.46
CA HIS A 51 -20.96 -0.94 -5.53
C HIS A 51 -20.33 -0.75 -4.15
N LEU A 52 -19.13 -0.17 -4.12
CA LEU A 52 -18.45 0.18 -2.88
C LEU A 52 -18.60 1.66 -2.58
N ARG A 53 -19.05 1.97 -1.37
CA ARG A 53 -19.06 3.31 -0.79
C ARG A 53 -17.83 3.48 0.08
N HIS A 54 -17.06 4.53 -0.16
CA HIS A 54 -15.88 4.82 0.65
C HIS A 54 -16.31 5.32 2.03
N SER A 55 -15.78 4.73 3.09
CA SER A 55 -16.10 5.12 4.46
C SER A 55 -15.56 6.51 4.86
N GLY A 56 -14.60 7.06 4.11
CA GLY A 56 -13.95 8.33 4.46
C GLY A 56 -14.69 9.58 3.97
N ASP A 57 -15.14 9.59 2.71
CA ASP A 57 -15.82 10.74 2.07
C ASP A 57 -17.25 10.41 1.61
N GLY A 58 -17.70 9.16 1.78
CA GLY A 58 -19.03 8.70 1.37
C GLY A 58 -19.19 8.48 -0.13
N GLN A 59 -18.15 8.68 -0.95
CA GLN A 59 -18.27 8.55 -2.40
C GLN A 59 -18.49 7.10 -2.83
N VAL A 60 -19.37 6.90 -3.80
CA VAL A 60 -19.66 5.58 -4.38
C VAL A 60 -18.83 5.36 -5.63
N GLN A 61 -18.17 4.21 -5.70
CA GLN A 61 -17.43 3.79 -6.89
C GLN A 61 -18.38 3.53 -8.05
N SER A 62 -18.03 4.01 -9.24
CA SER A 62 -18.85 3.82 -10.45
C SER A 62 -18.84 2.40 -11.01
N VAL A 63 -17.82 1.61 -10.64
CA VAL A 63 -17.67 0.21 -11.02
C VAL A 63 -18.25 -0.67 -9.90
N PRO A 64 -18.98 -1.76 -10.21
CA PRO A 64 -19.39 -2.72 -9.19
C PRO A 64 -18.21 -3.36 -8.48
N PHE A 65 -18.50 -4.12 -7.43
CA PHE A 65 -17.52 -4.97 -6.77
C PHE A 65 -16.80 -5.89 -7.78
N GLN A 66 -15.47 -5.86 -7.76
CA GLN A 66 -14.61 -6.65 -8.63
C GLN A 66 -13.80 -7.65 -7.78
N PRO A 67 -14.09 -8.97 -7.88
CA PRO A 67 -13.34 -10.00 -7.16
C PRO A 67 -11.83 -9.93 -7.40
N GLU A 68 -11.42 -9.61 -8.62
CA GLU A 68 -10.01 -9.54 -9.04
C GLU A 68 -9.28 -8.42 -8.31
N ARG A 69 -9.95 -7.26 -8.11
CA ARG A 69 -9.39 -6.16 -7.32
C ARG A 69 -9.20 -6.55 -5.86
N LEU A 70 -10.14 -7.31 -5.28
CA LEU A 70 -10.01 -7.81 -3.92
C LEU A 70 -8.84 -8.80 -3.81
N GLN A 71 -8.68 -9.68 -4.80
CA GLN A 71 -7.56 -10.62 -4.84
C GLN A 71 -6.20 -9.90 -4.93
N ASP A 72 -6.07 -8.90 -5.80
CA ASP A 72 -4.87 -8.08 -5.92
C ASP A 72 -4.58 -7.33 -4.61
N GLU A 73 -5.61 -6.80 -3.98
CA GLU A 73 -5.51 -6.08 -2.71
C GLU A 73 -5.02 -7.00 -1.59
N VAL A 74 -5.63 -8.17 -1.41
CA VAL A 74 -5.21 -9.17 -0.42
C VAL A 74 -3.77 -9.59 -0.68
N THR A 75 -3.42 -9.88 -1.94
CA THR A 75 -2.06 -10.28 -2.35
C THR A 75 -1.02 -9.24 -1.93
N GLN A 76 -1.28 -7.96 -2.19
CA GLN A 76 -0.37 -6.87 -1.83
C GLN A 76 -0.31 -6.66 -0.31
N ALA A 77 -1.44 -6.79 0.37
CA ALA A 77 -1.55 -6.53 1.79
C ALA A 77 -0.83 -7.58 2.65
N VAL A 78 -0.93 -8.87 2.30
CA VAL A 78 -0.32 -9.99 3.05
C VAL A 78 1.16 -10.24 2.72
N MET A 79 1.73 -9.49 1.76
CA MET A 79 3.17 -9.44 1.48
C MET A 79 3.85 -10.81 1.25
N GLY A 80 3.15 -11.72 0.57
CA GLY A 80 3.67 -13.06 0.24
C GLY A 80 3.66 -14.05 1.41
N ARG A 81 2.96 -13.74 2.51
CA ARG A 81 2.76 -14.68 3.64
C ARG A 81 1.75 -15.78 3.37
N LEU A 82 0.99 -15.66 2.28
CA LEU A 82 0.05 -16.66 1.81
C LEU A 82 0.39 -17.01 0.36
N SER A 83 0.20 -18.28 0.03
CA SER A 83 0.21 -18.78 -1.35
C SER A 83 -0.99 -18.23 -2.13
N GLU A 84 -0.92 -18.29 -3.46
CA GLU A 84 -2.02 -17.88 -4.34
C GLU A 84 -3.31 -18.67 -4.05
N ALA A 85 -3.21 -19.96 -3.70
CA ALA A 85 -4.34 -20.80 -3.34
C ALA A 85 -5.00 -20.38 -2.02
N GLU A 86 -4.20 -20.09 -0.99
CA GLU A 86 -4.70 -19.58 0.30
C GLU A 86 -5.36 -18.21 0.14
N ILE A 87 -4.77 -17.32 -0.68
CA ILE A 87 -5.38 -16.02 -1.01
C ILE A 87 -6.73 -16.22 -1.70
N ALA A 88 -6.79 -17.09 -2.71
CA ALA A 88 -8.04 -17.37 -3.41
C ALA A 88 -9.12 -17.93 -2.47
N ASP A 89 -8.75 -18.82 -1.55
CA ASP A 89 -9.68 -19.36 -0.55
C ASP A 89 -10.20 -18.28 0.42
N VAL A 90 -9.32 -17.41 0.93
CA VAL A 90 -9.70 -16.24 1.75
C VAL A 90 -10.67 -15.32 0.99
N VAL A 91 -10.36 -15.00 -0.28
CA VAL A 91 -11.17 -14.12 -1.13
C VAL A 91 -12.54 -14.76 -1.42
N ASN A 92 -12.59 -16.04 -1.74
CA ASN A 92 -13.84 -16.76 -1.99
C ASN A 92 -14.72 -16.84 -0.73
N GLY A 93 -14.11 -17.06 0.43
CA GLY A 93 -14.81 -16.99 1.71
C GLY A 93 -15.37 -15.60 2.00
N ALA A 94 -14.61 -14.54 1.70
CA ALA A 94 -15.03 -13.17 1.92
C ALA A 94 -16.18 -12.79 0.97
N ILE A 95 -16.09 -13.18 -0.30
CA ILE A 95 -17.15 -12.99 -1.30
C ILE A 95 -18.43 -13.74 -0.89
N SER A 96 -18.30 -14.97 -0.41
CA SER A 96 -19.45 -15.74 0.08
C SER A 96 -20.12 -15.05 1.27
N TYR A 97 -19.34 -14.63 2.27
CA TYR A 97 -19.85 -13.88 3.42
C TYR A 97 -20.52 -12.57 2.99
N LEU A 98 -19.90 -11.82 2.07
CA LEU A 98 -20.50 -10.60 1.54
C LEU A 98 -21.84 -10.86 0.85
N ARG A 99 -21.94 -11.93 0.05
CA ARG A 99 -23.15 -12.27 -0.71
C ARG A 99 -24.31 -12.69 0.18
N PHE A 100 -24.05 -13.48 1.21
CA PHE A 100 -25.10 -14.14 1.99
C PHE A 100 -25.42 -13.44 3.31
N GLU A 101 -24.46 -12.74 3.91
CA GLU A 101 -24.64 -12.11 5.23
C GLU A 101 -24.70 -10.58 5.09
N VAL A 102 -23.77 -9.97 4.36
CA VAL A 102 -23.64 -8.50 4.33
C VAL A 102 -24.63 -7.85 3.36
N VAL A 103 -24.66 -8.30 2.11
CA VAL A 103 -25.48 -7.65 1.07
C VAL A 103 -26.98 -7.68 1.41
N PRO A 104 -27.56 -8.79 1.89
CA PRO A 104 -28.98 -8.81 2.23
C PRO A 104 -29.37 -7.84 3.35
N GLU A 105 -28.48 -7.62 4.31
CA GLU A 105 -28.77 -6.81 5.50
C GLU A 105 -28.31 -5.35 5.38
N ARG A 106 -27.16 -5.11 4.73
CA ARG A 106 -26.44 -3.83 4.80
C ARG A 106 -26.37 -3.07 3.48
N ALA A 107 -26.68 -3.70 2.35
CA ALA A 107 -26.66 -3.00 1.07
C ALA A 107 -27.79 -1.97 0.99
N LYS A 108 -27.44 -0.71 0.71
CA LYS A 108 -28.40 0.37 0.51
C LYS A 108 -28.57 0.65 -0.97
N PHE A 109 -29.81 0.72 -1.44
CA PHE A 109 -30.09 1.13 -2.81
C PHE A 109 -29.59 2.55 -3.05
N LEU A 110 -29.02 2.80 -4.23
CA LEU A 110 -28.63 4.14 -4.63
C LEU A 110 -29.84 4.85 -5.23
N GLU A 111 -29.97 6.14 -4.91
CA GLU A 111 -31.08 6.97 -5.35
C GLU A 111 -30.58 8.33 -5.87
N GLY A 112 -31.44 9.02 -6.62
CA GLY A 112 -31.19 10.37 -7.11
C GLY A 112 -29.87 10.53 -7.88
N GLU A 113 -29.12 11.58 -7.52
CA GLU A 113 -27.89 11.96 -8.23
C GLU A 113 -26.81 10.88 -8.17
N GLU A 114 -26.71 10.13 -7.07
CA GLU A 114 -25.74 9.02 -6.94
C GLU A 114 -26.06 7.89 -7.92
N TYR A 115 -27.34 7.52 -8.04
CA TYR A 115 -27.79 6.52 -9.01
C TYR A 115 -27.47 6.97 -10.44
N ASP A 116 -27.84 8.20 -10.80
CA ASP A 116 -27.63 8.74 -12.14
C ASP A 116 -26.15 8.79 -12.53
N LYS A 117 -25.27 9.16 -11.59
CA LYS A 117 -23.82 9.16 -11.79
C LYS A 117 -23.30 7.77 -12.12
N VAL A 118 -23.70 6.76 -11.34
CA VAL A 118 -23.24 5.38 -11.54
C VAL A 118 -23.75 4.81 -12.87
N ILE A 119 -25.02 5.01 -13.20
CA ILE A 119 -25.61 4.53 -14.45
C ILE A 119 -24.97 5.19 -15.68
N LYS A 120 -24.76 6.51 -15.65
CA LYS A 120 -24.05 7.22 -16.73
C LYS A 120 -22.64 6.67 -16.92
N SER A 121 -21.90 6.46 -15.83
CA SER A 121 -20.54 5.92 -15.88
C SER A 121 -20.50 4.49 -16.45
N ARG A 122 -21.45 3.64 -16.05
CA ARG A 122 -21.58 2.27 -16.59
C ARG A 122 -21.93 2.24 -18.07
N LEU A 123 -22.85 3.09 -18.51
CA LEU A 123 -23.22 3.19 -19.91
C LEU A 123 -22.01 3.57 -20.76
N ALA A 124 -21.21 4.53 -20.29
CA ALA A 124 -19.96 4.92 -20.95
C ALA A 124 -18.92 3.79 -21.01
N GLN A 125 -18.81 2.98 -19.96
CA GLN A 125 -17.82 1.89 -19.90
C GLN A 125 -18.21 0.63 -20.68
N THR A 126 -19.50 0.28 -20.69
CA THR A 126 -19.98 -1.01 -21.22
C THR A 126 -20.77 -0.88 -22.52
N GLY A 127 -21.20 0.33 -22.88
CA GLY A 127 -22.13 0.58 -23.99
C GLY A 127 -23.54 0.03 -23.78
N LYS A 128 -23.84 -0.58 -22.62
CA LYS A 128 -25.12 -1.21 -22.32
C LYS A 128 -25.79 -0.52 -21.13
N PRO A 129 -27.08 -0.16 -21.22
CA PRO A 129 -27.81 0.35 -20.07
C PRO A 129 -27.99 -0.78 -19.04
N HIS A 130 -27.64 -0.49 -17.79
CA HIS A 130 -27.88 -1.45 -16.70
C HIS A 130 -29.38 -1.55 -16.44
N GLN A 131 -29.89 -2.78 -16.35
CA GLN A 131 -31.30 -3.07 -16.07
C GLN A 131 -31.43 -3.63 -14.66
N GLY A 132 -31.85 -2.80 -13.71
CA GLY A 132 -32.15 -3.23 -12.35
C GLY A 132 -31.72 -2.24 -11.29
N PRO A 133 -32.06 -2.52 -10.02
CA PRO A 133 -31.63 -1.71 -8.90
C PRO A 133 -30.12 -1.90 -8.66
N ILE A 134 -29.44 -0.79 -8.37
CA ILE A 134 -28.05 -0.79 -7.91
C ILE A 134 -28.02 -0.39 -6.44
N SER A 135 -27.05 -0.95 -5.73
CA SER A 135 -26.87 -0.74 -4.31
C SER A 135 -25.40 -0.49 -3.99
N ALA A 136 -25.13 -0.01 -2.78
CA ALA A 136 -23.79 0.08 -2.25
C ALA A 136 -23.69 -0.50 -0.85
N ILE A 137 -22.54 -1.13 -0.58
CA ILE A 137 -22.06 -1.46 0.76
C ILE A 137 -20.83 -0.59 1.05
N TYR A 138 -20.50 -0.40 2.32
CA TYR A 138 -19.27 0.31 2.67
C TYR A 138 -18.03 -0.56 2.44
N ASP A 139 -16.92 0.06 2.06
CA ASP A 139 -15.62 -0.60 1.90
C ASP A 139 -15.12 -1.32 3.17
N HIS A 140 -15.47 -0.82 4.36
CA HIS A 140 -15.12 -1.47 5.63
C HIS A 140 -15.82 -2.84 5.81
N GLU A 141 -16.94 -3.09 5.13
CA GLU A 141 -17.60 -4.40 5.13
C GLU A 141 -16.77 -5.44 4.39
N VAL A 142 -16.21 -5.06 3.24
CA VAL A 142 -15.29 -5.91 2.47
C VAL A 142 -14.04 -6.21 3.29
N ARG A 143 -13.49 -5.18 3.96
CA ARG A 143 -12.35 -5.34 4.85
C ARG A 143 -12.66 -6.32 6.00
N SER A 144 -13.80 -6.15 6.66
CA SER A 144 -14.23 -7.01 7.77
C SER A 144 -14.44 -8.45 7.32
N ALA A 145 -14.98 -8.64 6.12
CA ALA A 145 -15.12 -9.97 5.51
C ALA A 145 -13.77 -10.66 5.33
N VAL A 146 -12.75 -9.97 4.82
CA VAL A 146 -11.40 -10.54 4.66
C VAL A 146 -10.74 -10.82 6.01
N LEU A 147 -10.78 -9.86 6.96
CA LEU A 147 -10.21 -10.07 8.30
C LEU A 147 -10.83 -11.28 8.98
N ARG A 148 -12.16 -11.44 8.89
CA ARG A 148 -12.88 -12.62 9.36
C ARG A 148 -12.34 -13.92 8.74
N GLN A 149 -12.16 -13.95 7.43
CA GLN A 149 -11.67 -15.17 6.75
C GLN A 149 -10.22 -15.51 7.10
N LEU A 150 -9.35 -14.50 7.22
CA LEU A 150 -7.96 -14.68 7.66
C LEU A 150 -7.90 -15.22 9.10
N ARG A 151 -8.78 -14.74 9.98
CA ARG A 151 -8.87 -15.20 11.38
C ARG A 151 -9.37 -16.64 11.48
N ILE A 152 -10.45 -16.99 10.77
CA ILE A 152 -11.04 -18.35 10.82
C ILE A 152 -10.07 -19.41 10.28
N ARG A 153 -9.20 -19.05 9.34
CA ARG A 153 -8.15 -19.93 8.79
C ARG A 153 -6.85 -19.88 9.59
N GLU A 154 -6.84 -19.19 10.73
CA GLU A 154 -5.68 -19.03 11.60
C GLU A 154 -4.43 -18.43 10.93
N HIS A 155 -4.61 -17.66 9.84
CA HIS A 155 -3.54 -16.95 9.17
C HIS A 155 -3.14 -15.68 9.94
N ARG A 156 -2.64 -15.85 11.17
CA ARG A 156 -2.51 -14.77 12.15
C ARG A 156 -1.63 -13.62 11.69
N LEU A 157 -0.46 -13.90 11.11
CA LEU A 157 0.44 -12.86 10.62
C LEU A 157 -0.15 -12.13 9.40
N ALA A 158 -0.78 -12.85 8.47
CA ALA A 158 -1.46 -12.25 7.33
C ALA A 158 -2.64 -11.36 7.78
N HIS A 159 -3.37 -11.76 8.83
CA HIS A 159 -4.42 -10.95 9.46
C HIS A 159 -3.88 -9.61 9.97
N VAL A 160 -2.75 -9.61 10.69
CA VAL A 160 -2.11 -8.38 11.18
C VAL A 160 -1.62 -7.50 10.02
N LEU A 161 -0.95 -8.09 9.02
CA LEU A 161 -0.47 -7.38 7.84
C LEU A 161 -1.63 -6.72 7.06
N TYR A 162 -2.74 -7.43 6.90
CA TYR A 162 -3.94 -6.91 6.26
C TYR A 162 -4.55 -5.78 7.09
N ALA A 163 -4.66 -5.93 8.41
CA ALA A 163 -5.15 -4.88 9.29
C ALA A 163 -4.30 -3.59 9.20
N MET A 164 -2.97 -3.70 9.24
CA MET A 164 -2.06 -2.54 9.11
C MET A 164 -2.24 -1.77 7.80
N TYR A 165 -2.57 -2.45 6.70
CA TYR A 165 -2.78 -1.81 5.41
C TYR A 165 -4.01 -0.88 5.38
N PHE A 166 -5.05 -1.16 6.17
CA PHE A 166 -6.26 -0.33 6.22
C PHE A 166 -6.35 0.57 7.43
N GLU A 167 -5.94 0.12 8.61
CA GLU A 167 -5.98 0.96 9.82
C GLU A 167 -4.99 2.11 9.76
N GLY A 168 -3.97 2.02 8.90
CA GLY A 168 -3.09 3.16 8.61
C GLY A 168 -3.79 4.33 7.91
N ARG A 169 -5.00 4.15 7.38
CA ARG A 169 -5.76 5.21 6.72
C ARG A 169 -6.55 6.01 7.75
N ARG A 170 -6.41 7.34 7.73
CA ARG A 170 -7.27 8.23 8.52
C ARG A 170 -8.72 8.07 8.05
N ASN A 171 -9.66 7.97 8.99
CA ASN A 171 -11.09 8.04 8.70
C ASN A 171 -11.69 9.29 9.37
N PRO A 172 -11.77 10.42 8.63
CA PRO A 172 -12.27 11.68 9.18
C PRO A 172 -13.72 11.60 9.68
N MET A 173 -14.58 10.78 9.05
CA MET A 173 -16.00 10.67 9.41
C MET A 173 -16.24 10.07 10.81
N ILE A 174 -15.29 9.27 11.33
CA ILE A 174 -15.40 8.61 12.64
C ILE A 174 -14.40 9.23 13.65
N GLY A 175 -13.68 10.29 13.26
CA GLY A 175 -12.66 10.92 14.12
C GLY A 175 -11.47 10.01 14.47
N ARG A 176 -11.34 8.86 13.81
CA ARG A 176 -10.28 7.88 14.12
C ARG A 176 -8.99 8.31 13.43
N GLN A 177 -7.99 8.67 14.23
CA GLN A 177 -6.62 8.80 13.73
C GLN A 177 -6.16 7.39 13.35
N GLY A 178 -5.88 7.18 12.05
CA GLY A 178 -5.33 5.90 11.60
C GLY A 178 -4.00 5.60 12.29
N TRP A 179 -3.62 4.32 12.37
CA TRP A 179 -2.40 3.88 13.05
C TRP A 179 -1.19 4.65 12.55
N SER A 180 -0.40 5.18 13.46
CA SER A 180 0.77 6.01 13.17
C SER A 180 2.02 5.48 13.85
N LYS A 181 1.86 4.77 14.97
CA LYS A 181 2.95 4.24 15.78
C LYS A 181 2.77 2.74 16.04
N ALA A 182 3.81 2.09 16.56
CA ALA A 182 3.74 0.68 16.95
C ALA A 182 2.75 0.42 18.10
N GLU A 183 2.54 1.41 18.96
CA GLU A 183 1.57 1.41 20.05
C GLU A 183 0.17 1.13 19.51
N ASP A 184 -0.26 1.85 18.47
CA ASP A 184 -1.57 1.65 17.84
C ASP A 184 -1.75 0.22 17.31
N VAL A 185 -0.67 -0.36 16.76
CA VAL A 185 -0.66 -1.74 16.26
C VAL A 185 -0.79 -2.74 17.41
N LEU A 186 -0.05 -2.52 18.51
CA LEU A 186 -0.08 -3.39 19.68
C LEU A 186 -1.41 -3.29 20.44
N GLU A 187 -1.96 -2.09 20.60
CA GLU A 187 -3.28 -1.89 21.21
C GLU A 187 -4.36 -2.67 20.48
N TRP A 188 -4.34 -2.63 19.14
CA TRP A 188 -5.24 -3.46 18.35
C TRP A 188 -4.92 -4.94 18.47
N LEU A 189 -3.64 -5.32 18.40
CA LEU A 189 -3.21 -6.71 18.49
C LEU A 189 -3.69 -7.36 19.80
N PHE A 190 -3.66 -6.59 20.89
CA PHE A 190 -4.03 -7.00 22.24
C PHE A 190 -5.52 -6.86 22.55
N SER A 191 -6.31 -6.34 21.62
CA SER A 191 -7.77 -6.27 21.77
C SER A 191 -8.39 -7.66 21.83
N GLU A 192 -9.52 -7.79 22.54
CA GLU A 192 -10.27 -9.05 22.68
C GLU A 192 -10.68 -9.64 21.32
N ASP A 193 -10.94 -8.78 20.33
CA ASP A 193 -11.35 -9.19 18.99
C ASP A 193 -10.19 -9.64 18.09
N ALA A 194 -8.94 -9.45 18.52
CA ALA A 194 -7.73 -9.82 17.79
C ALA A 194 -7.03 -11.03 18.43
N TYR A 195 -5.97 -10.79 19.22
CA TYR A 195 -5.10 -11.84 19.77
C TYR A 195 -4.74 -11.57 21.24
N PRO A 196 -5.71 -11.71 22.18
CA PRO A 196 -5.45 -11.50 23.59
C PRO A 196 -4.42 -12.49 24.17
N ASP A 197 -4.22 -13.64 23.52
CA ASP A 197 -3.25 -14.68 23.91
C ASP A 197 -1.78 -14.26 23.78
N VAL A 198 -1.50 -13.14 23.09
CA VAL A 198 -0.16 -12.56 23.00
C VAL A 198 -0.02 -11.24 23.75
N ARG A 199 -1.05 -10.82 24.47
CA ARG A 199 -1.05 -9.56 25.22
C ARG A 199 0.08 -9.52 26.26
N THR A 200 0.74 -8.37 26.32
CA THR A 200 1.73 -7.99 27.33
C THR A 200 1.59 -6.51 27.63
N ASP A 201 2.31 -6.02 28.63
CA ASP A 201 2.37 -4.58 28.89
C ASP A 201 3.09 -3.86 27.74
N ILE A 202 2.53 -2.73 27.32
CA ILE A 202 3.14 -1.83 26.34
C ILE A 202 4.02 -0.84 27.13
N PRO A 203 5.35 -0.82 26.92
CA PRO A 203 6.24 0.09 27.65
C PRO A 203 6.03 1.54 27.21
N SER A 204 6.42 2.49 28.06
CA SER A 204 6.46 3.90 27.66
C SER A 204 7.64 4.15 26.70
N ARG A 205 7.37 4.83 25.59
CA ARG A 205 8.41 5.19 24.60
C ARG A 205 9.33 6.29 25.15
N PRO A 206 10.65 6.08 25.21
CA PRO A 206 11.61 7.14 25.51
C PRO A 206 11.57 8.27 24.47
N GLN A 207 11.76 9.52 24.90
CA GLN A 207 11.94 10.63 23.97
C GLN A 207 13.27 10.50 23.23
N THR A 208 13.27 10.87 21.95
CA THR A 208 14.46 10.87 21.10
C THR A 208 14.52 12.13 20.28
N SER A 209 15.72 12.62 20.01
CA SER A 209 15.94 13.71 19.05
C SER A 209 15.37 13.39 17.68
N THR A 210 14.95 14.43 16.94
CA THR A 210 14.52 14.29 15.54
C THR A 210 15.51 14.96 14.61
N TYR A 211 15.73 14.38 13.43
CA TYR A 211 16.59 14.89 12.39
C TYR A 211 15.79 15.32 11.18
N GLU A 212 16.21 16.40 10.53
CA GLU A 212 15.71 16.77 9.21
C GLU A 212 16.70 16.37 8.12
N TRP A 213 16.18 15.88 7.00
CA TRP A 213 16.96 15.61 5.78
C TRP A 213 16.19 16.08 4.55
N GLN A 214 16.88 16.68 3.60
CA GLN A 214 16.30 17.12 2.34
C GLN A 214 16.39 16.05 1.26
N PRO A 215 15.25 15.51 0.78
CA PRO A 215 15.26 14.53 -0.30
C PRO A 215 15.83 15.10 -1.59
N GLN A 216 16.96 14.56 -2.02
CA GLN A 216 17.57 14.84 -3.30
C GLN A 216 17.88 13.53 -4.03
N GLU A 217 17.62 13.51 -5.33
CA GLU A 217 17.95 12.37 -6.18
C GLU A 217 19.47 12.10 -6.16
N PRO A 218 19.89 10.85 -5.89
CA PRO A 218 21.30 10.49 -5.93
C PRO A 218 21.92 10.73 -7.31
N SER A 219 23.14 11.26 -7.35
CA SER A 219 23.89 11.51 -8.59
C SER A 219 24.31 10.23 -9.31
N THR A 220 24.42 9.11 -8.59
CA THR A 220 24.76 7.80 -9.16
C THR A 220 23.93 6.73 -8.49
N HIS A 221 23.61 5.68 -9.25
CA HIS A 221 22.96 4.48 -8.76
C HIS A 221 23.91 3.29 -8.89
N PRO A 222 23.77 2.26 -8.03
CA PRO A 222 24.43 0.99 -8.25
C PRO A 222 24.07 0.44 -9.63
N GLU A 223 25.01 -0.25 -10.27
CA GLU A 223 24.75 -0.92 -11.55
C GLU A 223 24.20 -2.34 -11.32
N PHE A 224 24.66 -2.99 -10.25
CA PHE A 224 24.31 -4.38 -9.95
C PHE A 224 23.93 -4.60 -8.50
N VAL A 225 22.95 -5.48 -8.29
CA VAL A 225 22.56 -6.02 -6.99
C VAL A 225 22.98 -7.47 -6.93
N VAL A 226 23.74 -7.82 -5.89
CA VAL A 226 24.08 -9.20 -5.56
C VAL A 226 23.04 -9.73 -4.58
N LYS A 227 22.37 -10.82 -4.95
CA LYS A 227 21.47 -11.58 -4.08
C LYS A 227 22.22 -12.76 -3.47
N ARG A 228 22.22 -12.85 -2.14
CA ARG A 228 22.86 -13.96 -1.41
C ARG A 228 21.80 -14.78 -0.65
N GLY A 229 21.98 -16.11 -0.60
CA GLY A 229 21.15 -17.00 0.21
C GLY A 229 19.71 -17.22 -0.31
N PRO A 230 18.69 -17.33 0.56
CA PRO A 230 17.31 -17.70 0.18
C PRO A 230 16.63 -16.70 -0.78
N GLU A 231 17.19 -15.51 -0.97
CA GLU A 231 16.74 -14.53 -1.97
C GLU A 231 16.94 -14.99 -3.43
N LEU A 232 17.76 -16.02 -3.66
CA LEU A 232 17.90 -16.69 -4.94
C LEU A 232 16.63 -17.48 -5.31
N LEU A 233 15.93 -18.04 -4.32
CA LEU A 233 14.76 -18.91 -4.51
C LEU A 233 13.50 -18.13 -4.91
N ILE A 234 13.36 -16.89 -4.44
CA ILE A 234 12.19 -16.01 -4.70
C ILE A 234 12.04 -15.65 -6.19
N THR A 235 13.11 -15.80 -6.98
CA THR A 235 13.09 -15.45 -8.42
C THR A 235 12.56 -16.57 -9.33
N VAL A 236 12.29 -17.78 -8.81
CA VAL A 236 11.88 -18.94 -9.63
C VAL A 236 10.37 -19.18 -9.62
N THR A 237 9.64 -18.66 -8.63
CA THR A 237 8.19 -18.90 -8.49
C THR A 237 7.39 -17.66 -8.86
N GLY A 238 6.92 -17.58 -10.11
CA GLY A 238 5.82 -16.68 -10.46
C GLY A 238 5.93 -16.03 -11.84
N GLY A 239 5.47 -16.74 -12.87
CA GLY A 239 5.09 -16.16 -14.15
C GLY A 239 6.00 -16.52 -15.33
N LYS A 240 5.44 -17.20 -16.34
CA LYS A 240 6.04 -17.21 -17.68
C LYS A 240 6.21 -15.76 -18.14
N PRO A 241 7.35 -15.36 -18.70
CA PRO A 241 7.53 -14.00 -19.19
C PRO A 241 6.48 -13.73 -20.29
N LYS A 242 5.58 -12.78 -20.06
CA LYS A 242 4.77 -12.21 -21.15
C LYS A 242 5.72 -11.50 -22.11
N ARG A 243 5.73 -11.93 -23.37
CA ARG A 243 6.43 -11.23 -24.47
C ARG A 243 5.88 -9.80 -24.55
N PRO A 244 6.70 -8.75 -24.46
CA PRO A 244 6.25 -7.39 -24.70
C PRO A 244 5.81 -7.23 -26.16
N PRO A 245 4.84 -6.34 -26.47
CA PRO A 245 4.58 -5.93 -27.85
C PRO A 245 5.85 -5.28 -28.43
N GLU A 246 6.24 -5.71 -29.63
CA GLU A 246 7.44 -5.23 -30.32
C GLU A 246 7.31 -3.75 -30.70
N PRO A 247 8.30 -2.90 -30.36
CA PRO A 247 8.54 -1.68 -31.08
C PRO A 247 9.74 -1.86 -32.02
N GLU A 248 9.53 -1.53 -33.29
CA GLU A 248 10.59 -1.30 -34.28
C GLU A 248 11.58 -0.26 -33.72
N GLY A 249 12.86 -0.60 -33.64
CA GLY A 249 13.89 0.36 -33.20
C GLY A 249 15.03 -0.26 -32.41
N GLN A 250 15.94 -0.86 -33.16
CA GLN A 250 17.32 -1.24 -32.86
C GLN A 250 17.97 -0.59 -31.61
N TYR A 251 18.07 -1.37 -30.53
CA TYR A 251 19.24 -1.41 -29.66
C TYR A 251 19.59 -2.89 -29.44
N ASP A 252 20.69 -3.31 -30.07
CA ASP A 252 21.28 -4.63 -29.92
C ASP A 252 21.97 -4.69 -28.55
N ILE A 253 21.23 -5.13 -27.53
CA ILE A 253 21.80 -5.63 -26.28
C ILE A 253 21.31 -7.07 -26.14
N GLN A 254 22.13 -8.00 -26.63
CA GLN A 254 22.06 -9.40 -26.24
C GLN A 254 22.06 -9.48 -24.71
N TRP A 255 20.93 -9.88 -24.14
CA TRP A 255 20.81 -10.30 -22.75
C TRP A 255 21.76 -11.48 -22.48
N PRO A 256 22.69 -11.41 -21.52
CA PRO A 256 23.28 -12.63 -21.02
C PRO A 256 22.22 -13.33 -20.17
N ALA A 257 22.04 -14.61 -20.46
CA ALA A 257 21.18 -15.55 -19.73
C ALA A 257 21.21 -15.30 -18.21
N THR A 258 20.03 -15.21 -17.60
CA THR A 258 19.80 -15.09 -16.15
C THR A 258 20.31 -16.29 -15.32
N VAL A 259 21.15 -17.16 -15.90
CA VAL A 259 21.76 -18.31 -15.24
C VAL A 259 23.18 -18.46 -15.79
N ARG A 260 24.14 -17.73 -15.22
CA ARG A 260 25.56 -18.15 -15.28
C ARG A 260 26.44 -17.60 -14.16
N ASP A 261 26.05 -16.55 -13.45
CA ASP A 261 26.82 -16.08 -12.29
C ASP A 261 25.96 -15.71 -11.06
N ARG A 262 25.91 -16.65 -10.10
CA ARG A 262 25.91 -16.40 -8.64
C ARG A 262 25.03 -15.26 -8.09
N GLY A 263 23.80 -15.07 -8.60
CA GLY A 263 22.83 -14.16 -7.98
C GLY A 263 23.00 -12.67 -8.27
N VAL A 264 23.78 -12.27 -9.27
CA VAL A 264 23.97 -10.86 -9.63
C VAL A 264 22.91 -10.44 -10.66
N VAL A 265 22.19 -9.34 -10.39
CA VAL A 265 21.12 -8.80 -11.25
C VAL A 265 21.35 -7.30 -11.46
N GLY A 266 21.01 -6.76 -12.63
CA GLY A 266 21.04 -5.31 -12.86
C GLY A 266 20.14 -4.56 -11.88
N PHE A 267 20.64 -3.46 -11.30
CA PHE A 267 19.86 -2.60 -10.42
C PHE A 267 18.84 -1.81 -11.24
N LEU A 268 17.59 -1.82 -10.79
CA LEU A 268 16.52 -1.00 -11.35
C LEU A 268 15.87 -0.23 -10.22
N GLU A 269 16.05 1.10 -10.22
CA GLU A 269 15.52 1.96 -9.17
C GLU A 269 13.99 1.87 -9.08
N SER A 270 13.29 1.74 -10.22
CA SER A 270 11.84 1.56 -10.26
C SER A 270 11.37 0.31 -9.52
N ARG A 271 12.14 -0.79 -9.59
CA ARG A 271 11.88 -2.02 -8.82
C ARG A 271 12.18 -1.84 -7.35
N PHE A 272 13.27 -1.15 -7.01
CA PHE A 272 13.61 -0.84 -5.62
C PHE A 272 12.55 0.04 -4.95
N ARG A 273 12.19 1.17 -5.57
CA ARG A 273 11.06 2.03 -5.16
C ARG A 273 9.75 1.22 -5.08
N GLY A 274 9.51 0.33 -6.03
CA GLY A 274 8.35 -0.57 -6.03
C GLY A 274 8.29 -1.48 -4.80
N SER A 275 9.43 -2.02 -4.37
CA SER A 275 9.49 -2.82 -3.15
C SER A 275 9.13 -2.00 -1.90
N ILE A 276 9.61 -0.76 -1.80
CA ILE A 276 9.32 0.15 -0.67
C ILE A 276 7.83 0.52 -0.64
N ARG A 277 7.22 0.73 -1.82
CA ARG A 277 5.77 1.01 -1.94
C ARG A 277 4.89 -0.03 -1.26
N HIS A 278 5.26 -1.31 -1.27
CA HIS A 278 4.49 -2.35 -0.59
C HIS A 278 4.50 -2.19 0.95
N ALA A 279 5.60 -1.71 1.52
CA ALA A 279 5.70 -1.47 2.96
C ALA A 279 4.92 -0.20 3.37
N VAL A 280 5.02 0.87 2.59
CA VAL A 280 4.29 2.13 2.86
C VAL A 280 2.85 2.11 2.33
N LEU A 281 2.36 0.96 1.90
CA LEU A 281 1.01 0.83 1.35
C LEU A 281 -0.05 1.14 2.44
N GLY A 282 -1.02 2.00 2.11
CA GLY A 282 -2.06 2.42 3.06
C GLY A 282 -1.67 3.59 3.96
N ARG A 283 -0.43 4.09 3.88
CA ARG A 283 0.05 5.25 4.63
C ARG A 283 -0.39 6.57 3.95
N PRO A 284 -0.70 7.64 4.71
CA PRO A 284 -1.21 8.91 4.15
C PRO A 284 -0.22 9.61 3.20
N ASN A 285 1.08 9.42 3.41
CA ASN A 285 2.17 10.01 2.63
C ASN A 285 2.88 9.00 1.71
N ALA A 286 2.27 7.84 1.42
CA ALA A 286 2.91 6.75 0.67
C ALA A 286 3.54 7.17 -0.68
N LYS A 287 2.89 8.09 -1.40
CA LYS A 287 3.34 8.57 -2.73
C LYS A 287 4.68 9.30 -2.66
N THR A 288 4.93 10.08 -1.62
CA THR A 288 6.17 10.84 -1.43
C THR A 288 7.17 10.07 -0.57
N LEU A 289 6.70 9.25 0.34
CA LEU A 289 7.55 8.52 1.28
C LEU A 289 8.42 7.47 0.59
N ALA A 290 7.87 6.68 -0.34
CA ALA A 290 8.64 5.65 -1.04
C ALA A 290 9.85 6.20 -1.83
N PRO A 291 9.72 7.25 -2.69
CA PRO A 291 10.89 7.82 -3.35
C PRO A 291 11.87 8.47 -2.36
N ASN A 292 11.40 9.16 -1.33
CA ASN A 292 12.29 9.76 -0.32
C ASN A 292 13.12 8.73 0.44
N VAL A 293 12.50 7.61 0.84
CA VAL A 293 13.21 6.49 1.48
C VAL A 293 14.22 5.88 0.50
N ALA A 294 13.85 5.69 -0.77
CA ALA A 294 14.76 5.15 -1.77
C ALA A 294 15.99 6.05 -1.95
N TRP A 295 15.79 7.35 -2.11
CA TRP A 295 16.87 8.33 -2.23
C TRP A 295 17.74 8.39 -0.99
N TRP A 296 17.12 8.39 0.19
CA TRP A 296 17.85 8.34 1.46
C TRP A 296 18.76 7.11 1.50
N VAL A 297 18.28 5.93 1.13
CA VAL A 297 19.12 4.72 1.11
C VAL A 297 20.23 4.82 0.07
N LEU A 298 19.90 5.23 -1.15
CA LEU A 298 20.84 5.27 -2.26
C LEU A 298 21.93 6.32 -2.09
N HIS A 299 21.70 7.37 -1.30
CA HIS A 299 22.69 8.38 -0.98
C HIS A 299 23.96 7.78 -0.31
N ASP A 300 23.79 6.81 0.60
CA ASP A 300 24.94 6.11 1.23
C ASP A 300 25.64 5.13 0.30
N LEU A 301 24.97 4.79 -0.81
CA LEU A 301 25.43 3.82 -1.79
C LEU A 301 26.01 4.49 -3.04
N GLN A 302 26.04 5.82 -3.09
CA GLN A 302 26.64 6.55 -4.20
C GLN A 302 28.10 6.14 -4.39
N GLY A 303 28.50 5.97 -5.64
CA GLY A 303 29.82 5.48 -6.01
C GLY A 303 30.02 3.96 -5.91
N GLN A 304 29.09 3.21 -5.27
CA GLN A 304 29.17 1.75 -5.23
C GLN A 304 28.53 1.14 -6.47
N ARG A 305 29.34 0.64 -7.41
CA ARG A 305 28.84 -0.02 -8.64
C ARG A 305 28.10 -1.34 -8.37
N ARG A 306 28.46 -2.05 -7.30
CA ARG A 306 27.85 -3.33 -6.90
C ARG A 306 27.44 -3.26 -5.43
N VAL A 307 26.18 -3.54 -5.13
CA VAL A 307 25.63 -3.54 -3.77
C VAL A 307 24.97 -4.87 -3.44
N ASP A 308 24.92 -5.22 -2.16
CA ASP A 308 24.17 -6.41 -1.73
C ASP A 308 22.67 -6.08 -1.54
N SER A 309 21.80 -7.01 -1.90
CA SER A 309 20.36 -6.94 -1.62
C SER A 309 20.03 -6.68 -0.14
N SER A 310 20.80 -7.27 0.78
CA SER A 310 20.68 -7.05 2.23
C SER A 310 21.09 -5.64 2.63
N GLN A 311 22.09 -5.05 1.98
CA GLN A 311 22.53 -3.68 2.23
C GLN A 311 21.41 -2.68 1.88
N LEU A 312 20.78 -2.85 0.72
CA LEU A 312 19.59 -2.07 0.35
C LEU A 312 18.45 -2.27 1.36
N ALA A 313 18.18 -3.51 1.75
CA ALA A 313 17.08 -3.81 2.65
C ALA A 313 17.29 -3.30 4.08
N ASN A 314 18.53 -3.34 4.58
CA ASN A 314 18.93 -2.80 5.87
C ASN A 314 18.87 -1.27 5.87
N GLY A 315 19.27 -0.63 4.77
CA GLY A 315 19.08 0.82 4.62
C GLY A 315 17.60 1.22 4.69
N VAL A 316 16.70 0.45 4.05
CA VAL A 316 15.26 0.70 4.13
C VAL A 316 14.74 0.48 5.56
N LEU A 317 15.21 -0.57 6.26
CA LEU A 317 14.86 -0.79 7.67
C LEU A 317 15.26 0.40 8.54
N ASP A 318 16.50 0.85 8.44
CA ASP A 318 17.01 1.97 9.23
C ASP A 318 16.23 3.26 8.96
N CYS A 319 15.97 3.55 7.69
CA CYS A 319 15.17 4.71 7.30
C CYS A 319 13.73 4.64 7.85
N LEU A 320 13.01 3.54 7.58
CA LEU A 320 11.62 3.41 7.99
C LEU A 320 11.46 3.39 9.51
N ARG A 321 12.40 2.79 10.25
CA ARG A 321 12.41 2.79 11.72
C ARG A 321 12.40 4.20 12.33
N ARG A 322 12.86 5.19 11.58
CA ARG A 322 12.96 6.60 12.00
C ARG A 322 11.81 7.46 11.48
N VAL A 323 11.08 6.99 10.47
CA VAL A 323 10.06 7.79 9.75
C VAL A 323 8.64 7.28 9.99
N ASP A 324 8.41 5.97 9.94
CA ASP A 324 7.06 5.39 10.05
C ASP A 324 7.12 3.94 10.59
N ASP A 325 6.68 3.78 11.84
CA ASP A 325 6.70 2.49 12.56
C ASP A 325 5.88 1.40 11.86
N VAL A 326 4.72 1.75 11.29
CA VAL A 326 3.83 0.79 10.64
C VAL A 326 4.45 0.29 9.34
N ALA A 327 5.03 1.19 8.54
CA ALA A 327 5.77 0.82 7.33
C ALA A 327 7.02 0.00 7.67
N TYR A 328 7.73 0.33 8.76
CA TYR A 328 8.83 -0.48 9.27
C TYR A 328 8.36 -1.90 9.62
N LEU A 329 7.29 -2.06 10.41
CA LEU A 329 6.75 -3.36 10.80
C LEU A 329 6.29 -4.19 9.58
N ARG A 330 5.71 -3.55 8.57
CA ARG A 330 5.39 -4.21 7.28
C ARG A 330 6.65 -4.65 6.54
N TRP A 331 7.67 -3.79 6.43
CA TRP A 331 8.92 -4.10 5.75
C TRP A 331 9.71 -5.22 6.44
N VAL A 332 9.87 -5.14 7.77
CA VAL A 332 10.61 -6.14 8.54
C VAL A 332 9.93 -7.50 8.47
N THR A 333 8.61 -7.55 8.37
CA THR A 333 7.88 -8.81 8.15
C THR A 333 8.21 -9.46 6.81
N LYS A 334 8.74 -8.75 5.81
CA LYS A 334 9.24 -9.40 4.58
C LYS A 334 10.67 -9.93 4.72
N ARG A 335 11.45 -9.32 5.62
CA ARG A 335 12.88 -9.57 5.78
C ARG A 335 13.20 -10.60 6.86
N LYS A 336 12.50 -10.52 7.99
CA LYS A 336 12.57 -11.48 9.08
C LYS A 336 11.52 -12.55 8.83
N ASP A 337 11.91 -13.81 8.96
CA ASP A 337 11.00 -14.94 8.84
C ASP A 337 10.27 -15.17 10.17
N PHE A 338 9.29 -14.31 10.47
CA PHE A 338 8.46 -14.48 11.67
C PHE A 338 7.67 -15.77 11.58
N ARG A 339 7.99 -16.74 12.44
CA ARG A 339 7.28 -18.03 12.48
C ARG A 339 6.00 -17.91 13.29
N ALA A 340 5.97 -17.01 14.26
CA ALA A 340 4.82 -16.76 15.13
C ALA A 340 4.50 -15.28 15.25
N ILE A 341 3.22 -14.99 15.56
CA ILE A 341 2.75 -13.63 15.83
C ILE A 341 3.40 -13.02 17.08
N ARG A 342 3.90 -13.84 18.02
CA ARG A 342 4.68 -13.37 19.18
C ARG A 342 5.99 -12.70 18.77
N GLU A 343 6.68 -13.21 17.74
CA GLU A 343 7.90 -12.59 17.23
C GLU A 343 7.62 -11.22 16.60
N PHE A 344 6.49 -11.08 15.89
CA PHE A 344 6.04 -9.79 15.38
C PHE A 344 5.74 -8.81 16.52
N ARG A 345 5.04 -9.26 17.57
CA ARG A 345 4.78 -8.46 18.77
C ARG A 345 6.10 -8.00 19.41
N ASP A 346 7.05 -8.90 19.59
CA ASP A 346 8.32 -8.61 20.25
C ASP A 346 9.13 -7.58 19.44
N GLU A 347 9.07 -7.64 18.10
CA GLU A 347 9.66 -6.61 17.23
C GLU A 347 9.01 -5.23 17.44
N ALA A 348 7.67 -5.19 17.54
CA ALA A 348 6.94 -3.95 17.80
C ALA A 348 7.23 -3.38 19.19
N LEU A 349 7.30 -4.22 20.23
CA LEU A 349 7.72 -3.82 21.58
C LEU A 349 9.16 -3.29 21.59
N GLY A 350 10.06 -3.92 20.83
CA GLY A 350 11.44 -3.47 20.66
C GLY A 350 11.55 -2.13 19.93
N LEU A 351 10.60 -1.78 19.06
CA LEU A 351 10.52 -0.46 18.45
C LEU A 351 10.17 0.64 19.46
N ILE A 352 9.30 0.32 20.42
CA ILE A 352 8.84 1.25 21.46
C ILE A 352 9.89 1.41 22.56
N SER A 353 10.51 0.30 22.98
CA SER A 353 11.49 0.27 24.07
C SER A 353 12.83 0.90 23.67
N TYR A 354 13.22 0.73 22.42
CA TYR A 354 14.50 1.20 21.89
C TYR A 354 14.29 2.02 20.61
N PRO A 355 13.58 3.17 20.69
CA PRO A 355 13.24 3.96 19.52
C PRO A 355 14.50 4.52 18.87
N SER A 356 14.54 4.48 17.54
CA SER A 356 15.57 5.21 16.81
C SER A 356 15.23 6.70 16.79
N PRO A 357 16.23 7.60 16.76
CA PRO A 357 15.97 9.01 16.56
C PRO A 357 15.12 9.30 15.32
N GLY A 358 14.14 10.18 15.45
CA GLY A 358 13.19 10.49 14.38
C GLY A 358 13.88 11.07 13.14
N LEU A 359 13.29 10.85 11.96
CA LEU A 359 13.74 11.42 10.70
C LEU A 359 12.54 12.08 9.98
N GLN A 360 12.71 13.34 9.60
CA GLN A 360 11.73 14.11 8.84
C GLN A 360 12.30 14.49 7.47
N PHE A 361 11.52 14.23 6.43
CA PHE A 361 11.82 14.66 5.07
C PHE A 361 11.31 16.09 4.85
N SER A 362 12.23 17.04 4.69
CA SER A 362 11.95 18.49 4.69
C SER A 362 12.65 19.18 3.52
N ALA A 363 12.07 20.25 2.97
CA ALA A 363 12.74 21.06 1.94
C ALA A 363 13.90 21.92 2.48
N ARG A 364 14.07 21.97 3.82
CA ARG A 364 15.05 22.84 4.50
C ARG A 364 16.22 22.08 5.16
N GLY A 365 16.18 20.74 5.16
CA GLY A 365 17.25 19.92 5.72
C GLY A 365 18.52 19.95 4.87
N PRO A 366 19.64 19.38 5.36
CA PRO A 366 20.81 19.15 4.52
C PRO A 366 20.50 18.14 3.40
N SER A 367 21.11 18.32 2.23
CA SER A 367 21.00 17.40 1.09
C SER A 367 21.71 16.06 1.32
N HIS A 368 22.78 16.09 2.10
CA HIS A 368 23.53 14.91 2.52
C HIS A 368 23.10 14.47 3.91
N LYS A 369 23.40 13.23 4.31
CA LYS A 369 23.05 12.68 5.64
C LYS A 369 23.88 13.29 6.78
N HIS A 370 23.75 14.59 6.99
CA HIS A 370 24.28 15.27 8.17
C HIS A 370 23.24 15.30 9.29
N VAL A 371 23.74 15.14 10.50
CA VAL A 371 22.98 15.08 11.75
C VAL A 371 22.62 16.51 12.17
N THR A 372 21.45 17.00 11.75
CA THR A 372 20.87 18.25 12.27
C THR A 372 19.83 17.91 13.34
N LEU A 373 20.20 18.01 14.61
CA LEU A 373 19.33 17.71 15.75
C LEU A 373 18.26 18.79 15.92
N ILE A 374 17.01 18.36 16.04
CA ILE A 374 15.87 19.18 16.44
C ILE A 374 15.50 18.77 17.87
N ASP A 375 15.54 19.75 18.76
CA ASP A 375 15.03 19.60 20.12
C ASP A 375 13.50 19.68 20.09
N THR A 376 12.83 18.60 20.45
CA THR A 376 11.37 18.47 20.33
C THR A 376 10.61 19.13 21.49
N ASP A 377 11.32 19.66 22.49
CA ASP A 377 10.70 20.22 23.71
C ASP A 377 10.43 21.74 23.64
N ALA A 378 10.77 22.40 22.53
CA ALA A 378 10.59 23.85 22.39
C ALA A 378 9.20 24.25 21.84
N ALA A 379 8.13 23.86 22.53
CA ALA A 379 6.85 24.55 22.40
C ALA A 379 6.89 25.86 23.21
N GLY A 380 7.52 26.90 22.64
CA GLY A 380 7.39 28.27 23.12
C GLY A 380 8.70 29.02 23.33
N LYS A 381 8.85 30.09 22.53
CA LYS A 381 9.89 31.15 22.53
C LYS A 381 11.15 30.81 21.73
N GLY A 382 11.33 31.58 20.66
CA GLY A 382 12.41 31.40 19.71
C GLY A 382 13.78 31.73 20.26
N SER A 383 14.79 31.22 19.56
CA SER A 383 16.08 31.86 19.44
C SER A 383 16.64 31.54 18.06
N LEU A 384 16.71 32.58 17.22
CA LEU A 384 17.64 32.60 16.10
C LEU A 384 19.05 32.59 16.70
N ILE A 385 19.81 31.52 16.49
CA ILE A 385 21.26 31.61 16.64
C ILE A 385 21.82 31.92 15.26
N PRO A 386 22.46 33.09 15.08
CA PRO A 386 23.12 33.42 13.82
C PRO A 386 24.44 32.65 13.75
N ASN A 387 24.81 32.20 12.56
CA ASN A 387 26.23 32.02 12.26
C ASN A 387 26.50 32.66 10.91
N SER A 388 26.80 33.97 10.96
CA SER A 388 27.53 34.65 9.90
C SER A 388 28.85 35.18 10.48
N THR A 389 29.94 34.59 9.99
CA THR A 389 31.17 35.24 9.53
C THR A 389 31.90 36.23 10.43
N GLN A 390 33.20 35.98 10.65
CA GLN A 390 34.21 37.03 10.57
C GLN A 390 35.38 36.61 9.69
N THR A 391 35.49 37.31 8.56
CA THR A 391 36.69 37.46 7.74
C THR A 391 37.20 38.88 7.99
N THR A 392 38.45 39.08 8.40
CA THR A 392 39.24 40.31 8.12
C THR A 392 40.73 40.11 8.49
N PRO A 393 41.69 40.97 8.06
CA PRO A 393 42.53 40.76 6.89
C PRO A 393 44.05 40.70 7.20
N ALA A 394 44.88 40.52 6.16
CA ALA A 394 46.34 40.54 6.19
C ALA A 394 46.96 41.91 6.57
N PRO A 395 48.27 41.92 6.89
CA PRO A 395 49.16 42.82 6.15
C PRO A 395 50.45 42.16 5.62
N LEU A 396 51.04 42.89 4.68
CA LEU A 396 52.19 42.63 3.80
C LEU A 396 53.57 42.55 4.49
N ASP A 397 54.46 41.83 3.81
CA ASP A 397 55.92 42.02 3.60
C ASP A 397 56.88 42.28 4.77
N ALA A 398 57.85 41.37 4.92
CA ALA A 398 59.27 41.74 5.04
C ALA A 398 60.19 40.56 4.67
N ASP A 399 60.84 40.75 3.54
CA ASP A 399 62.08 40.17 3.04
C ASP A 399 63.16 39.93 4.13
N ARG A 400 63.80 38.75 4.11
CA ARG A 400 65.26 38.61 4.36
C ARG A 400 65.79 37.20 4.09
N THR A 401 66.60 37.17 3.03
CA THR A 401 67.68 36.25 2.70
C THR A 401 68.49 35.71 3.90
N HIS A 402 68.83 34.42 3.85
CA HIS A 402 70.18 33.94 4.18
C HIS A 402 70.49 32.60 3.51
N THR A 403 71.45 32.66 2.60
CA THR A 403 72.25 31.55 2.07
C THR A 403 73.35 31.15 3.07
N LYS A 404 73.64 29.85 3.16
CA LYS A 404 74.95 29.19 3.38
C LYS A 404 74.72 27.67 3.46
N THR A 405 75.03 26.91 2.40
CA THR A 405 76.30 26.18 2.11
C THR A 405 76.60 25.01 3.06
N ASP A 406 76.67 23.84 2.43
CA ASP A 406 77.59 22.70 2.63
C ASP A 406 77.59 21.96 3.97
N ASP A 407 77.24 20.67 3.95
CA ASP A 407 78.26 19.62 4.11
C ASP A 407 77.79 18.20 3.73
N GLU A 408 78.77 17.43 3.29
CA GLU A 408 78.75 16.11 2.65
C GLU A 408 78.20 14.96 3.53
N ARG A 409 77.56 13.95 2.92
CA ARG A 409 78.03 12.55 2.91
C ARG A 409 77.09 11.56 2.21
N THR A 410 77.70 10.85 1.26
CA THR A 410 77.34 9.55 0.61
C THR A 410 76.18 9.48 -0.36
#